data_AF-A0A938UGX3-F1
#
_entry.id   AF-A0A938UGX3-F1
#
_cell.length_a   1.000
_cell.length_b   1.000
_cell.length_c   1.000
_cell.angle_alpha   90.00
_cell.angle_beta   90.00
_cell.angle_gamma   90.00
#
_symmetry.space_group_name_H-M   'P 1'
#
loop_
_entity.id
_entity.type
_entity.pdbx_description
1 polymer ?
#
loop_
_entity_poly.entity_id
_entity_poly.type
_entity_poly.pdbx_seq_one_letter_code
_entity_poly.pdbx_strand_id
1 'polypeptide(L)'
;SFREYLDLTLKFLLAFGLCFEMPVFMFFLAKIGIVNAKMLSKQRRYAILIIFIAAAILTPSPDVLSQILMAIPLMVLYEVSIVVAKFARKKKTAEEETGESTEATPEETEAKNP
;
A
#
# COMPACT_ATOMS: atom_id res chain seq x y z
N SER A 1 -24.23 -5.11 -18.03
CA SER A 1 -24.70 -6.50 -17.81
C SER A 1 -24.16 -7.07 -16.51
N PHE A 2 -24.88 -8.01 -15.86
CA PHE A 2 -24.47 -8.62 -14.58
C PHE A 2 -23.03 -9.18 -14.58
N ARG A 3 -22.59 -9.79 -15.69
CA ARG A 3 -21.22 -10.32 -15.85
C ARG A 3 -20.13 -9.25 -15.74
N GLU A 4 -20.36 -8.04 -16.25
CA GLU A 4 -19.41 -6.92 -16.17
C GLU A 4 -19.30 -6.40 -14.72
N TYR A 5 -20.42 -6.33 -14.00
CA TYR A 5 -20.40 -5.98 -12.57
C TYR A 5 -19.66 -7.03 -11.75
N LEU A 6 -19.83 -8.33 -12.05
CA LEU A 6 -19.05 -9.39 -11.39
C LEU A 6 -17.56 -9.31 -11.72
N ASP A 7 -17.19 -9.14 -12.99
CA ASP A 7 -15.78 -9.01 -13.41
C ASP A 7 -15.10 -7.79 -12.75
N LEU A 8 -15.76 -6.63 -12.71
CA LEU A 8 -15.28 -5.45 -11.98
C LEU A 8 -15.13 -5.71 -10.48
N THR A 9 -16.13 -6.34 -9.85
CA THR A 9 -16.10 -6.67 -8.42
C THR A 9 -15.01 -7.69 -8.09
N LEU A 10 -14.76 -8.68 -8.96
CA LEU A 10 -13.70 -9.66 -8.81
C LEU A 10 -12.32 -9.03 -8.96
N LYS A 11 -12.13 -8.12 -9.93
CA LYS A 11 -10.90 -7.33 -10.08
C LYS A 11 -10.61 -6.51 -8.82
N PHE A 12 -11.62 -5.86 -8.24
CA PHE A 12 -11.45 -5.14 -6.97
C PHE A 12 -11.17 -6.09 -5.80
N LEU A 13 -11.86 -7.22 -5.70
CA LEU A 13 -11.63 -8.22 -4.65
C LEU A 13 -10.20 -8.76 -4.68
N LEU A 14 -9.66 -9.06 -5.87
CA LEU A 14 -8.27 -9.50 -6.05
C LEU A 14 -7.27 -8.38 -5.73
N ALA A 15 -7.50 -7.16 -6.22
CA ALA A 15 -6.62 -6.03 -5.96
C ALA A 15 -6.59 -5.65 -4.47
N PHE A 16 -7.74 -5.61 -3.79
CA PHE A 16 -7.80 -5.45 -2.34
C PHE A 16 -7.14 -6.64 -1.63
N GLY A 17 -7.35 -7.88 -2.06
CA GLY A 17 -6.68 -9.06 -1.52
C GLY A 17 -5.15 -8.93 -1.52
N LEU A 18 -4.58 -8.41 -2.61
CA LEU A 18 -3.15 -8.08 -2.72
C LEU A 18 -2.75 -6.93 -1.79
N CYS A 19 -3.56 -5.87 -1.67
CA CYS A 19 -3.30 -4.80 -0.69
C CYS A 19 -3.37 -5.28 0.78
N PHE A 20 -4.10 -6.35 1.09
CA PHE A 20 -4.13 -7.00 2.41
C PHE A 20 -2.84 -7.79 2.71
N GLU A 21 -1.98 -8.06 1.73
CA GLU A 21 -0.65 -8.62 1.96
C GLU A 21 0.29 -7.59 2.63
N MET A 22 0.14 -6.30 2.32
CA MET A 22 1.00 -5.22 2.84
C MET A 22 1.05 -5.16 4.39
N PRO A 23 -0.06 -5.28 5.14
CA PRO A 23 -0.03 -5.46 6.60
C PRO A 23 0.80 -6.66 7.08
N VAL A 24 0.75 -7.79 6.37
CA VAL A 24 1.48 -9.03 6.73
C VAL A 24 2.97 -8.90 6.40
N PHE A 25 3.29 -8.30 5.26
CA PHE A 25 4.66 -8.00 4.85
C PHE A 25 5.31 -7.00 5.81
N MET A 26 4.62 -5.90 6.14
CA MET A 26 5.10 -4.90 7.11
C MET A 26 5.25 -5.47 8.53
N PHE A 27 4.38 -6.40 8.94
CA PHE A 27 4.57 -7.16 10.18
C PHE A 27 5.89 -7.96 10.17
N PHE A 28 6.16 -8.67 9.07
CA PHE A 28 7.34 -9.52 8.93
C PHE A 28 8.65 -8.70 8.91
N LEU A 29 8.70 -7.63 8.11
CA LEU A 29 9.84 -6.71 8.07
C LEU A 29 10.07 -6.04 9.43
N ALA A 30 9.02 -5.62 10.13
CA ALA A 30 9.14 -5.01 11.46
C ALA A 30 9.55 -6.00 12.57
N LYS A 31 9.16 -7.27 12.43
CA LYS A 31 9.58 -8.37 13.33
C LYS A 31 11.06 -8.69 13.19
N ILE A 32 11.59 -8.65 11.96
CA ILE A 32 13.03 -8.81 11.70
C ILE A 32 13.78 -7.57 12.22
N GLY A 33 13.38 -6.39 11.76
CA GLY A 33 13.93 -5.09 12.18
C GLY A 33 13.94 -4.02 11.06
N ILE A 34 13.76 -4.45 9.81
CA ILE A 34 13.94 -3.67 8.57
C ILE A 34 13.07 -2.41 8.52
N VAL A 35 11.85 -2.42 9.07
CA VAL A 35 10.96 -1.24 9.08
C VAL A 35 10.54 -0.81 10.48
N ASN A 36 10.54 0.50 10.69
CA ASN A 36 10.24 1.15 11.97
C ASN A 36 8.91 1.95 11.87
N ALA A 37 8.01 1.81 12.84
CA ALA A 37 6.76 2.57 12.88
C ALA A 37 6.95 4.10 12.87
N LYS A 38 8.09 4.63 13.38
CA LYS A 38 8.49 6.05 13.20
C LYS A 38 8.73 6.39 11.73
N MET A 39 9.47 5.54 11.01
CA MET A 39 9.81 5.73 9.60
C MET A 39 8.54 5.72 8.74
N LEU A 40 7.69 4.72 8.89
CA LEU A 40 6.40 4.64 8.20
C LEU A 40 5.55 5.89 8.52
N SER A 41 5.45 6.29 9.79
CA SER A 41 4.72 7.50 10.19
C SER A 41 5.29 8.80 9.59
N LYS A 42 6.59 8.87 9.29
CA LYS A 42 7.21 10.01 8.59
C LYS A 42 6.90 9.98 7.08
N GLN A 43 6.77 8.80 6.49
CA GLN A 43 6.50 8.61 5.06
C GLN A 43 5.00 8.61 4.68
N ARG A 44 4.09 8.97 5.60
CA ARG A 44 2.64 9.11 5.35
C ARG A 44 2.31 9.85 4.05
N ARG A 45 3.04 10.92 3.71
CA ARG A 45 2.85 11.67 2.46
C ARG A 45 3.04 10.83 1.19
N TYR A 46 4.00 9.90 1.21
CA TYR A 46 4.26 8.98 0.09
C TYR A 46 3.22 7.87 0.04
N ALA A 47 2.81 7.34 1.19
CA ALA A 47 1.73 6.36 1.26
C ALA A 47 0.41 6.93 0.71
N ILE A 48 0.06 8.18 1.07
CA ILE A 48 -1.09 8.88 0.50
C ILE A 48 -0.98 8.96 -1.03
N LEU A 49 0.17 9.38 -1.58
CA LEU A 49 0.36 9.48 -3.03
C LEU A 49 0.22 8.11 -3.72
N ILE A 50 0.86 7.06 -3.19
CA ILE A 50 0.76 5.69 -3.72
C ILE A 50 -0.70 5.19 -3.67
N ILE A 51 -1.42 5.49 -2.60
CA ILE A 51 -2.82 5.10 -2.44
C ILE A 51 -3.75 5.85 -3.41
N PHE A 52 -3.51 7.14 -3.68
CA PHE A 52 -4.26 7.87 -4.72
C PHE A 52 -3.94 7.34 -6.13
N ILE A 53 -2.69 6.98 -6.42
CA ILE A 53 -2.31 6.33 -7.69
C ILE A 53 -3.01 4.96 -7.83
N ALA A 54 -2.97 4.13 -6.78
CA ALA A 54 -3.69 2.86 -6.76
C ALA A 54 -5.20 3.04 -6.93
N ALA A 55 -5.81 3.98 -6.22
CA ALA A 55 -7.24 4.30 -6.37
C ALA A 55 -7.59 4.80 -7.77
N ALA A 56 -6.69 5.53 -8.45
CA ALA A 56 -6.89 5.97 -9.84
C ALA A 56 -6.69 4.84 -10.87
N ILE A 57 -5.87 3.82 -10.58
CA ILE A 57 -5.72 2.62 -11.42
C ILE A 57 -6.90 1.66 -11.23
N LEU A 58 -7.37 1.48 -9.99
CA LEU A 58 -8.52 0.61 -9.69
C LEU A 58 -9.83 1.25 -10.14
N THR A 59 -10.06 2.55 -9.93
CA THR A 59 -11.34 3.18 -10.27
C THR A 59 -11.41 3.48 -11.78
N PRO A 60 -12.26 2.80 -12.58
CA PRO A 60 -12.29 2.97 -14.04
C PRO A 60 -12.89 4.33 -14.48
N SER A 61 -13.63 4.98 -13.59
CA SER A 61 -14.10 6.35 -13.72
C SER A 61 -13.22 7.22 -12.82
N PRO A 62 -12.29 8.04 -13.35
CA PRO A 62 -11.30 8.78 -12.56
C PRO A 62 -11.90 10.01 -11.85
N ASP A 63 -13.06 9.84 -11.21
CA ASP A 63 -13.76 10.89 -10.48
C ASP A 63 -13.15 11.08 -9.09
N VAL A 64 -12.94 12.33 -8.68
CA VAL A 64 -12.31 12.67 -7.40
C VAL A 64 -13.07 12.08 -6.20
N LEU A 65 -14.42 12.04 -6.23
CA LEU A 65 -15.23 11.42 -5.17
C LEU A 65 -15.03 9.90 -5.12
N SER A 66 -15.06 9.23 -6.26
CA SER A 66 -14.87 7.77 -6.38
C SER A 66 -13.45 7.36 -5.94
N GLN A 67 -12.43 8.12 -6.35
CA GLN A 67 -11.04 7.93 -5.93
C GLN A 67 -10.87 8.14 -4.42
N ILE A 68 -11.46 9.18 -3.82
CA ILE A 68 -11.40 9.40 -2.36
C ILE A 68 -12.11 8.25 -1.61
N LEU A 69 -13.28 7.82 -2.09
CA LEU A 69 -14.02 6.71 -1.49
C LEU A 69 -13.23 5.41 -1.51
N MET A 70 -12.42 5.17 -2.55
CA MET A 70 -11.53 4.01 -2.66
C MET A 70 -10.18 4.19 -1.94
N ALA A 71 -9.70 5.42 -1.80
CA ALA A 71 -8.49 5.73 -1.03
C ALA A 71 -8.69 5.51 0.48
N ILE A 72 -9.90 5.73 1.01
CA ILE A 72 -10.23 5.52 2.44
C ILE A 72 -9.89 4.10 2.94
N PRO A 73 -10.41 2.99 2.36
CA PRO A 73 -10.07 1.64 2.83
C PRO A 73 -8.58 1.29 2.65
N LEU A 74 -7.92 1.81 1.61
CA LEU A 74 -6.48 1.63 1.41
C LEU A 74 -5.65 2.40 2.47
N MET A 75 -6.07 3.60 2.87
CA MET A 75 -5.49 4.36 3.99
C MET A 75 -5.67 3.63 5.32
N VAL A 76 -6.83 2.99 5.54
CA VAL A 76 -7.06 2.15 6.74
C VAL A 76 -6.11 0.94 6.75
N LEU A 77 -5.90 0.26 5.63
CA LEU A 77 -4.92 -0.84 5.53
C LEU A 77 -3.49 -0.37 5.83
N TYR A 78 -3.11 0.82 5.35
CA TYR A 78 -1.80 1.39 5.66
C TYR A 78 -1.65 1.73 7.15
N GLU A 79 -2.66 2.33 7.79
CA GLU A 79 -2.62 2.63 9.22
C GLU A 79 -2.57 1.34 10.07
N VAL A 80 -3.35 0.32 9.69
CA VAL A 80 -3.27 -1.03 10.29
C VAL A 80 -1.86 -1.60 10.14
N SER A 81 -1.21 -1.44 8.98
CA SER A 81 0.17 -1.88 8.75
C SER A 81 1.16 -1.21 9.72
N ILE A 82 1.02 0.10 9.97
CA ILE A 82 1.85 0.84 10.95
C ILE A 82 1.59 0.33 12.36
N VAL A 83 0.32 0.13 12.75
CA VAL A 83 -0.06 -0.36 14.08
C VAL A 83 0.49 -1.77 14.32
N VAL A 84 0.35 -2.67 13.35
CA VAL A 84 0.87 -4.04 13.42
C VAL A 84 2.40 -4.06 13.49
N ALA A 85 3.10 -3.25 12.69
CA ALA A 85 4.56 -3.07 12.78
C ALA A 85 5.01 -2.53 14.15
N LYS A 86 4.24 -1.60 14.75
CA LYS A 86 4.49 -1.07 16.10
C LYS A 86 4.31 -2.13 17.18
N PHE A 87 3.33 -3.03 17.05
CA PHE A 87 3.17 -4.18 17.95
C PHE A 87 4.30 -5.21 17.79
N ALA A 88 4.76 -5.48 16.56
CA ALA A 88 5.89 -6.38 16.31
C ALA A 88 7.17 -5.95 17.03
N ARG A 89 7.57 -4.66 16.89
CA ARG A 89 8.76 -4.13 17.58
C ARG A 89 8.60 -3.98 19.10
N LYS A 90 7.39 -3.96 19.67
CA LYS A 90 7.23 -3.81 21.14
C LYS A 90 7.87 -4.96 21.96
N LYS A 91 8.24 -6.09 21.32
CA LYS A 91 8.98 -7.20 21.95
C LYS A 91 10.52 -7.08 21.82
N LYS A 92 11.04 -6.12 21.06
CA LYS A 92 12.46 -5.70 21.00
C LYS A 92 12.56 -4.23 21.45
N THR A 93 12.73 -4.02 22.76
CA THR A 93 12.89 -2.67 23.33
C THR A 93 14.32 -2.16 23.11
N ALA A 94 14.46 -0.87 22.81
CA ALA A 94 15.71 -0.16 22.52
C ALA A 94 16.42 -0.61 21.23
N GLU A 95 17.51 0.12 20.93
CA GLU A 95 18.48 -0.11 19.86
C GLU A 95 17.97 -0.06 18.39
N GLU A 96 18.94 0.14 17.49
CA GLU A 96 18.83 0.09 16.03
C GLU A 96 17.74 0.98 15.40
N GLU A 97 17.97 2.30 15.46
CA GLU A 97 17.55 3.23 14.41
C GLU A 97 18.72 3.44 13.43
N THR A 98 18.73 2.81 12.24
CA THR A 98 19.45 3.19 10.98
C THR A 98 19.27 2.08 9.91
N GLY A 99 19.42 2.42 8.62
CA GLY A 99 19.22 1.56 7.43
C GLY A 99 17.88 1.88 6.73
N GLU A 100 17.86 2.59 5.60
CA GLU A 100 18.18 2.14 4.22
C GLU A 100 17.15 1.11 3.71
N SER A 101 16.27 1.49 2.76
CA SER A 101 16.45 1.45 1.29
C SER A 101 15.77 0.17 0.73
N THR A 102 15.38 0.01 -0.53
CA THR A 102 14.99 0.95 -1.61
C THR A 102 14.15 0.14 -2.63
N GLU A 103 13.32 0.81 -3.44
CA GLU A 103 12.64 0.32 -4.68
C GLU A 103 11.81 -0.97 -4.70
N ALA A 104 10.68 -0.90 -5.42
CA ALA A 104 10.03 -2.03 -6.08
C ALA A 104 9.16 -1.50 -7.26
N THR A 105 9.83 -1.12 -8.36
CA THR A 105 9.21 -0.79 -9.66
C THR A 105 9.49 -1.95 -10.63
N PRO A 106 8.48 -2.37 -11.42
CA PRO A 106 8.67 -2.68 -12.86
C PRO A 106 7.72 -1.81 -13.71
N GLU A 107 8.06 -1.24 -14.88
CA GLU A 107 8.45 -1.86 -16.18
C GLU A 107 7.27 -2.63 -16.84
N GLU A 108 6.97 -2.58 -18.15
CA GLU A 108 7.64 -2.15 -19.41
C GLU A 108 6.52 -1.80 -20.48
N THR A 109 6.62 -1.27 -21.71
CA THR A 109 7.66 -0.82 -22.70
C THR A 109 7.03 0.19 -23.72
N GLU A 110 7.83 0.76 -24.65
CA GLU A 110 7.48 1.27 -26.01
C GLU A 110 6.58 2.55 -26.19
N ALA A 111 6.76 3.42 -27.20
CA ALA A 111 7.73 3.46 -28.33
C ALA A 111 7.97 4.88 -28.94
N LYS A 112 9.12 4.99 -29.64
CA LYS A 112 9.38 5.76 -30.89
C LYS A 112 10.08 7.14 -30.84
N ASN A 113 11.19 7.20 -31.60
CA ASN A 113 12.01 8.36 -31.99
C ASN A 113 11.25 9.49 -32.72
N PRO A 114 11.83 10.70 -32.79
CA PRO A 114 12.57 11.08 -34.00
C PRO A 114 14.09 11.16 -33.81
#